data_AF-A0A8T4S1G9-F1
#
_entry.id   AF-A0A8T4S1G9-F1
#
_cell.length_a   1.000
_cell.length_b   1.000
_cell.length_c   1.000
_cell.angle_alpha   90.00
_cell.angle_beta   90.00
_cell.angle_gamma   90.00
#
_symmetry.space_group_name_H-M   'P 1'
#
loop_
_entity.id
_entity.type
_entity.pdbx_description
1 polymer ?
#
loop_
_entity_poly.entity_id
_entity_poly.type
_entity_poly.pdbx_seq_one_letter_code
_entity_poly.pdbx_strand_id
1 'polypeptide(L)'
;MLLQKKGSAIILLFNLIVFASLFSFFIYAHGTEDNSSGPFKDLNLVLKDKGLTYIFIGTAAIILLVAIAMRMKNQAKATKLFFFVSIAAITTFITVYLAASTIFLNITSETRGPVHWHSDFEIYNCGQKVDLEDPRGLSNRIGTPVFHEHNDDRVHVEGVVMEGKDVDMHTFFRVVGGELSHEHLKIPTDGGMIEIRNGELCGGQPAKLQGFLYRVKNPDDVKQWKFEQEKLDDFENYIMAPYTNIPPGDCIVIEFGPEKEKTEHLCSSYRVSMEKGELSGG
;
A
#
# COMPACT_ATOMS: atom_id res chain seq x y z
N MET A 1 33.39 4.40 -50.64
CA MET A 1 33.18 5.61 -49.80
C MET A 1 31.74 6.13 -49.82
N LEU A 2 31.04 6.18 -50.97
CA LEU A 2 29.62 6.62 -51.06
C LEU A 2 28.60 5.69 -50.36
N LEU A 3 28.82 4.38 -50.35
CA LEU A 3 27.96 3.41 -49.65
C LEU A 3 28.02 3.53 -48.11
N GLN A 4 29.15 3.99 -47.56
CA GLN A 4 29.34 4.15 -46.12
C GLN A 4 28.60 5.39 -45.57
N LYS A 5 28.43 6.44 -46.39
CA LYS A 5 27.64 7.63 -46.03
C LYS A 5 26.13 7.35 -46.01
N LYS A 6 25.61 6.49 -46.89
CA LYS A 6 24.18 6.14 -46.93
C LYS A 6 23.71 5.35 -45.70
N GLY A 7 24.55 4.43 -45.20
CA GLY A 7 24.24 3.68 -43.99
C GLY A 7 24.11 4.56 -42.73
N SER A 8 24.94 5.60 -42.64
CA SER A 8 24.91 6.51 -41.48
C SER A 8 23.63 7.35 -41.41
N ALA A 9 23.08 7.78 -42.54
CA ALA A 9 21.85 8.58 -42.59
C ALA A 9 20.60 7.75 -42.19
N ILE A 10 20.55 6.49 -42.61
CA ILE A 10 19.45 5.57 -42.26
C ILE A 10 19.45 5.27 -40.76
N ILE A 11 20.62 5.08 -40.16
CA ILE A 11 20.76 4.85 -38.72
C ILE A 11 20.36 6.10 -37.92
N LEU A 12 20.73 7.29 -38.40
CA LEU A 12 20.37 8.55 -37.75
C LEU A 12 18.86 8.79 -37.81
N LEU A 13 18.23 8.53 -38.96
CA LEU A 13 16.78 8.60 -39.14
C LEU A 13 16.04 7.58 -38.25
N PHE A 14 16.53 6.33 -38.17
CA PHE A 14 15.95 5.32 -37.31
C PHE A 14 16.03 5.71 -35.82
N ASN A 15 17.17 6.22 -35.36
CA ASN A 15 17.29 6.72 -33.99
C ASN A 15 16.40 7.95 -33.74
N LEU A 16 16.20 8.81 -34.74
CA LEU A 16 15.28 9.93 -34.63
C LEU A 16 13.82 9.47 -34.52
N ILE A 17 13.45 8.38 -35.22
CA ILE A 17 12.14 7.75 -35.13
C ILE A 17 11.96 7.05 -33.77
N VAL A 18 12.98 6.35 -33.27
CA VAL A 18 12.96 5.77 -31.91
C VAL A 18 12.83 6.88 -30.87
N PHE A 19 13.61 7.95 -31.00
CA PHE A 19 13.52 9.10 -30.09
C PHE A 19 12.16 9.80 -30.16
N ALA A 20 11.62 10.02 -31.37
CA ALA A 20 10.30 10.62 -31.57
C ALA A 20 9.15 9.72 -31.09
N SER A 21 9.27 8.40 -31.23
CA SER A 21 8.29 7.45 -30.70
C SER A 21 8.33 7.40 -29.18
N LEU A 22 9.53 7.38 -28.58
CA LEU A 22 9.72 7.57 -27.14
C LEU A 22 9.09 8.90 -26.68
N PHE A 23 9.26 9.99 -27.43
CA PHE A 23 8.64 11.29 -27.14
C PHE A 23 7.11 11.29 -27.30
N SER A 24 6.57 10.55 -28.27
CA SER A 24 5.13 10.46 -28.47
C SER A 24 4.39 9.76 -27.32
N PHE A 25 5.06 8.84 -26.60
CA PHE A 25 4.53 8.29 -25.35
C PHE A 25 4.44 9.34 -24.23
N PHE A 26 5.32 10.36 -24.21
CA PHE A 26 5.17 11.49 -23.29
C PHE A 26 3.98 12.39 -23.65
N ILE A 27 3.63 12.51 -24.94
CA ILE A 27 2.49 13.31 -25.40
C ILE A 27 1.16 12.58 -25.16
N TYR A 28 1.13 11.25 -25.31
CA TYR A 28 -0.10 10.45 -25.16
C TYR A 28 -0.43 10.11 -23.70
N ALA A 29 0.51 10.30 -22.76
CA ALA A 29 0.28 10.02 -21.34
C ALA A 29 -0.71 10.97 -20.64
N HIS A 30 -1.26 11.97 -21.34
CA HIS A 30 -2.25 12.93 -20.82
C HIS A 30 -3.71 12.67 -21.24
N GLY A 31 -4.05 11.57 -21.92
CA GLY A 31 -5.42 11.39 -22.39
C GLY A 31 -5.84 9.94 -22.56
N THR A 32 -6.47 9.38 -21.52
CA THR A 32 -7.91 9.12 -21.49
C THR A 32 -8.29 8.82 -20.04
N GLU A 33 -9.16 9.66 -19.49
CA GLU A 33 -9.81 9.45 -18.20
C GLU A 33 -10.61 8.14 -18.27
N ASP A 34 -10.04 7.04 -17.78
CA ASP A 34 -10.85 5.89 -17.40
C ASP A 34 -11.77 6.34 -16.26
N ASN A 35 -13.06 6.39 -16.57
CA ASN A 35 -14.22 6.70 -15.72
C ASN A 35 -14.40 5.75 -14.52
N SER A 36 -13.33 5.18 -13.96
CA SER A 36 -13.36 4.55 -12.64
C SER A 36 -13.43 5.65 -11.59
N SER A 37 -14.66 6.09 -11.31
CA SER A 37 -15.04 7.09 -10.31
C SER A 37 -14.73 6.61 -8.89
N GLY A 38 -13.45 6.68 -8.50
CA GLY A 38 -13.02 6.82 -7.11
C GLY A 38 -12.31 8.18 -6.97
N PRO A 39 -12.51 8.95 -5.89
CA PRO A 39 -12.14 10.37 -5.86
C PRO A 39 -10.64 10.67 -5.94
N PHE A 40 -9.76 9.69 -5.75
CA PHE A 40 -8.32 9.85 -5.91
C PHE A 40 -7.73 8.56 -6.47
N LYS A 41 -7.27 8.56 -7.73
CA LYS A 41 -6.29 7.56 -8.15
C LYS A 41 -5.06 7.79 -7.28
N ASP A 42 -4.76 6.86 -6.39
CA ASP A 42 -3.62 6.90 -5.48
C ASP A 42 -2.38 7.37 -6.25
N LEU A 43 -1.91 8.56 -5.90
CA LEU A 43 -0.77 9.21 -6.54
C LEU A 43 0.47 8.31 -6.51
N ASN A 44 0.60 7.50 -5.46
CA ASN A 44 1.65 6.50 -5.32
C ASN A 44 1.51 5.42 -6.41
N LEU A 45 0.31 4.87 -6.63
CA LEU A 45 0.06 3.91 -7.72
C LEU A 45 0.38 4.51 -9.09
N VAL A 46 -0.04 5.76 -9.35
CA VAL A 46 0.24 6.44 -10.62
C VAL A 46 1.74 6.63 -10.83
N LEU A 47 2.46 7.14 -9.83
CA LEU A 47 3.90 7.37 -9.93
C LEU A 47 4.69 6.06 -10.02
N LYS A 48 4.24 5.00 -9.34
CA LYS A 48 4.83 3.66 -9.44
C LYS A 48 4.61 3.05 -10.81
N ASP A 49 3.40 3.12 -11.36
CA ASP A 49 3.08 2.60 -12.70
C ASP A 49 3.84 3.33 -13.81
N LYS A 50 3.90 4.68 -13.74
CA LYS A 50 4.72 5.48 -14.66
C LYS A 50 6.21 5.19 -14.49
N GLY A 51 6.68 5.05 -13.25
CA GLY A 51 8.05 4.67 -12.95
C GLY A 51 8.45 3.34 -13.58
N LEU A 52 7.63 2.30 -13.39
CA LEU A 52 7.84 0.98 -14.01
C LEU A 52 7.81 1.07 -15.54
N THR A 53 6.85 1.81 -16.10
CA THR A 53 6.76 2.04 -17.55
C THR A 53 8.05 2.65 -18.10
N TYR A 54 8.58 3.70 -17.46
CA TYR A 54 9.83 4.32 -17.90
C TYR A 54 11.04 3.41 -17.73
N ILE A 55 11.09 2.60 -16.68
CA ILE A 55 12.13 1.58 -16.50
C ILE A 55 12.10 0.58 -17.66
N PHE A 56 10.93 0.04 -18.02
CA PHE A 56 10.81 -0.94 -19.11
C PHE A 56 11.18 -0.35 -20.47
N ILE A 57 10.63 0.82 -20.79
CA ILE A 57 10.92 1.52 -22.04
C ILE A 57 12.42 1.84 -22.14
N GLY A 58 13.01 2.38 -21.07
CA GLY A 58 14.43 2.69 -21.00
C GLY A 58 15.31 1.47 -21.16
N THR A 59 14.97 0.39 -20.48
CA THR A 59 15.69 -0.89 -20.57
C THR A 59 15.65 -1.44 -21.99
N ALA A 60 14.48 -1.44 -22.64
CA ALA A 60 14.35 -1.88 -24.02
C ALA A 60 15.17 -1.00 -24.98
N ALA A 61 15.16 0.33 -24.79
CA ALA A 61 15.95 1.26 -25.59
C ALA A 61 17.46 1.04 -25.39
N ILE A 62 17.91 0.84 -24.16
CA ILE A 62 19.32 0.54 -23.85
C ILE A 62 19.74 -0.78 -24.49
N ILE A 63 18.95 -1.86 -24.37
CA ILE A 63 19.23 -3.16 -25.00
C ILE A 63 19.37 -2.99 -26.52
N LEU A 64 18.47 -2.24 -27.16
CA LEU A 64 18.53 -1.96 -28.58
C LEU A 64 19.79 -1.19 -28.97
N LEU A 65 20.13 -0.12 -28.23
CA LEU A 65 21.35 0.67 -28.46
C LEU A 65 22.62 -0.18 -28.30
N VAL A 66 22.67 -1.05 -27.29
CA VAL A 66 23.78 -1.99 -27.08
C VAL A 66 23.89 -2.97 -28.23
N ALA A 67 22.78 -3.57 -28.67
CA ALA A 67 22.76 -4.51 -29.79
C ALA A 67 23.25 -3.85 -31.10
N ILE A 68 22.84 -2.61 -31.38
CA ILE A 68 23.30 -1.83 -32.53
C ILE A 68 24.79 -1.50 -32.38
N ALA A 69 25.22 -1.04 -31.20
CA ALA A 69 26.62 -0.73 -30.92
C ALA A 69 27.54 -1.95 -31.13
N MET A 70 27.09 -3.14 -30.72
CA MET A 70 27.81 -4.41 -30.93
C MET A 70 27.95 -4.75 -32.42
N ARG A 71 26.90 -4.52 -33.22
CA ARG A 71 26.96 -4.69 -34.69
C ARG A 71 27.89 -3.68 -35.36
N MET A 72 28.02 -2.49 -34.77
CA MET A 72 28.81 -1.37 -35.28
C MET A 72 30.23 -1.27 -34.67
N LYS A 73 30.77 -2.34 -34.08
CA LYS A 73 32.03 -2.33 -33.30
C LYS A 73 33.26 -1.71 -34.02
N ASN A 74 33.29 -1.79 -35.35
CA ASN A 74 34.41 -1.30 -36.20
C ASN A 74 34.24 0.15 -36.68
N GLN A 75 33.22 0.88 -36.20
CA GLN A 75 32.96 2.26 -36.62
C GLN A 75 33.87 3.28 -35.94
N ALA A 76 33.84 4.51 -36.46
CA ALA A 76 34.62 5.63 -35.96
C ALA A 76 34.37 5.92 -34.47
N LYS A 77 35.36 6.53 -33.80
CA LYS A 77 35.31 6.93 -32.38
C LYS A 77 34.05 7.74 -32.04
N ALA A 78 33.62 8.62 -32.96
CA ALA A 78 32.43 9.44 -32.80
C ALA A 78 31.15 8.60 -32.63
N THR A 79 30.99 7.50 -33.37
CA THR A 79 29.83 6.61 -33.27
C THR A 79 29.80 5.87 -31.93
N LYS A 80 30.95 5.44 -31.42
CA LYS A 80 31.06 4.80 -30.10
C LYS A 80 30.69 5.77 -28.99
N LEU A 81 31.19 7.01 -29.09
CA LEU A 81 30.86 8.08 -28.15
C LEU A 81 29.35 8.39 -28.16
N PHE A 82 28.72 8.45 -29.34
CA PHE A 82 27.28 8.65 -29.47
C PHE A 82 26.48 7.59 -28.70
N PHE A 83 26.70 6.29 -28.94
CA PHE A 83 25.98 5.23 -28.23
C PHE A 83 26.20 5.29 -26.72
N PHE A 84 27.44 5.53 -26.30
CA PHE A 84 27.76 5.68 -24.87
C PHE A 84 26.96 6.83 -24.24
N VAL A 85 26.97 8.02 -24.86
CA VAL A 85 26.25 9.19 -24.37
C VAL A 85 24.74 8.95 -24.37
N SER A 86 24.18 8.32 -25.41
CA SER A 86 22.75 8.00 -25.46
C SER A 86 22.32 7.05 -24.34
N ILE A 87 23.09 5.97 -24.11
CA ILE A 87 22.81 5.03 -23.00
C ILE A 87 22.91 5.77 -21.66
N ALA A 88 24.00 6.52 -21.44
CA ALA A 88 24.19 7.29 -20.22
C ALA A 88 23.06 8.31 -19.98
N ALA A 89 22.60 8.99 -21.03
CA ALA A 89 21.49 9.94 -20.95
C ALA A 89 20.17 9.28 -20.56
N ILE A 90 19.82 8.13 -21.17
CA ILE A 90 18.61 7.38 -20.83
C ILE A 90 18.66 6.90 -19.38
N THR A 91 19.77 6.30 -18.95
CA THR A 91 19.95 5.85 -17.57
C THR A 91 19.83 7.02 -16.59
N THR A 92 20.54 8.13 -16.85
CA THR A 92 20.50 9.33 -16.01
C THR A 92 19.09 9.90 -15.92
N PHE A 93 18.37 10.00 -17.03
CA PHE A 93 17.01 10.50 -17.06
C PHE A 93 16.06 9.66 -16.19
N ILE A 94 16.10 8.34 -16.31
CA ILE A 94 15.25 7.43 -15.52
C ILE A 94 15.62 7.52 -14.04
N THR A 95 16.90 7.54 -13.70
CA THR A 95 17.36 7.70 -12.32
C THR A 95 16.87 9.02 -11.72
N VAL A 96 17.02 10.14 -12.45
CA VAL A 96 16.54 11.45 -11.99
C VAL A 96 15.02 11.46 -11.82
N TYR A 97 14.27 10.86 -12.76
CA TYR A 97 12.82 10.77 -12.64
C TYR A 97 12.40 10.00 -11.38
N LEU A 98 12.95 8.81 -11.15
CA LEU A 98 12.61 7.99 -9.98
C LEU A 98 13.02 8.67 -8.67
N ALA A 99 14.18 9.33 -8.64
CA ALA A 99 14.62 10.08 -7.47
C ALA A 99 13.70 11.28 -7.21
N ALA A 100 13.35 12.05 -8.24
CA ALA A 100 12.47 13.20 -8.13
C ALA A 100 11.04 12.79 -7.72
N SER A 101 10.49 11.72 -8.27
CA SER A 101 9.17 11.22 -7.89
C SER A 101 9.13 10.71 -6.46
N THR A 102 10.19 10.02 -6.01
CA THR A 102 10.30 9.57 -4.61
C THR A 102 10.41 10.74 -3.64
N ILE A 103 11.24 11.74 -3.95
CA ILE A 103 11.35 12.96 -3.13
C ILE A 103 10.01 13.69 -3.10
N PHE A 104 9.35 13.82 -4.25
CA PHE A 104 8.05 14.45 -4.34
C PHE A 104 7.01 13.73 -3.47
N LEU A 105 6.89 12.40 -3.59
CA LEU A 105 6.01 11.58 -2.75
C LEU A 105 6.27 11.80 -1.27
N ASN A 106 7.52 11.71 -0.84
CA ASN A 106 7.88 11.90 0.56
C ASN A 106 7.53 13.32 1.04
N ILE A 107 7.73 14.35 0.22
CA ILE A 107 7.39 15.73 0.63
C ILE A 107 5.88 15.94 0.71
N THR A 108 5.09 15.36 -0.19
CA THR A 108 3.64 15.58 -0.27
C THR A 108 2.82 14.65 0.60
N SER A 109 3.34 13.47 0.94
CA SER A 109 2.70 12.50 1.83
C SER A 109 2.49 13.01 3.25
N GLU A 110 1.45 12.52 3.91
CA GLU A 110 1.17 12.80 5.32
C GLU A 110 2.28 12.27 6.23
N THR A 111 2.79 11.07 5.94
CA THR A 111 3.85 10.41 6.73
C THR A 111 5.25 10.93 6.48
N ARG A 112 5.42 11.82 5.50
CA ARG A 112 6.72 12.36 5.08
C ARG A 112 7.75 11.32 4.63
N GLY A 113 7.29 10.14 4.22
CA GLY A 113 8.14 9.01 3.86
C GLY A 113 7.48 7.67 4.13
N PRO A 114 8.20 6.56 3.84
CA PRO A 114 7.68 5.21 4.07
C PRO A 114 7.58 4.91 5.56
N VAL A 115 6.50 4.25 5.94
CA VAL A 115 6.21 3.79 7.30
C VAL A 115 6.03 2.29 7.34
N HIS A 116 6.09 1.76 8.56
CA HIS A 116 5.84 0.35 8.88
C HIS A 116 5.12 0.33 10.22
N TRP A 117 3.79 0.41 10.17
CA TRP A 117 2.93 0.43 11.35
C TRP A 117 2.13 -0.86 11.45
N HIS A 118 1.85 -1.25 12.68
CA HIS A 118 1.06 -2.40 13.01
C HIS A 118 -0.02 -2.03 14.02
N SER A 119 -1.22 -2.56 13.81
CA SER A 119 -2.27 -2.64 14.83
C SER A 119 -2.83 -4.05 14.88
N ASP A 120 -2.98 -4.64 16.06
CA ASP A 120 -3.73 -5.89 16.17
C ASP A 120 -5.22 -5.57 16.06
N PHE A 121 -6.00 -6.49 15.52
CA PHE A 121 -7.45 -6.39 15.49
C PHE A 121 -8.11 -7.72 15.80
N GLU A 122 -9.31 -7.69 16.37
CA GLU A 122 -10.16 -8.88 16.51
C GLU A 122 -11.60 -8.54 16.16
N ILE A 123 -12.31 -9.47 15.52
CA ILE A 123 -13.71 -9.33 15.13
C ILE A 123 -14.54 -10.37 15.88
N TYR A 124 -15.65 -9.95 16.46
CA TYR A 124 -16.56 -10.83 17.18
C TYR A 124 -18.00 -10.71 16.66
N ASN A 125 -18.64 -11.84 16.41
CA ASN A 125 -20.04 -11.95 16.04
C ASN A 125 -20.79 -12.75 17.12
N CYS A 126 -21.67 -12.06 17.87
CA CYS A 126 -22.40 -12.63 19.00
C CYS A 126 -21.50 -13.36 20.01
N GLY A 127 -20.32 -12.79 20.30
CA GLY A 127 -19.32 -13.33 21.23
C GLY A 127 -18.42 -14.43 20.65
N GLN A 128 -18.59 -14.82 19.38
CA GLN A 128 -17.69 -15.74 18.69
C GLN A 128 -16.68 -14.95 17.85
N LYS A 129 -15.39 -15.26 18.00
CA LYS A 129 -14.34 -14.67 17.15
C LYS A 129 -14.57 -15.08 15.70
N VAL A 130 -14.43 -14.13 14.79
CA VAL A 130 -14.47 -14.33 13.34
C VAL A 130 -13.13 -13.92 12.76
N ASP A 131 -12.52 -14.82 12.00
CA ASP A 131 -11.27 -14.56 11.30
C ASP A 131 -11.56 -14.14 9.84
N LEU A 132 -10.67 -13.33 9.26
CA LEU A 132 -10.72 -13.01 7.84
C LEU A 132 -10.38 -14.24 6.98
N GLU A 133 -10.57 -14.14 5.67
CA GLU A 133 -10.12 -15.20 4.76
C GLU A 133 -8.59 -15.34 4.76
N ASP A 134 -8.10 -16.58 4.79
CA ASP A 134 -6.67 -16.83 4.66
C ASP A 134 -6.17 -16.39 3.27
N PRO A 135 -4.97 -15.78 3.17
CA PRO A 135 -4.38 -15.47 1.88
C PRO A 135 -4.11 -16.75 1.07
N ARG A 136 -4.51 -16.75 -0.21
CA ARG A 136 -4.37 -17.89 -1.13
C ARG A 136 -3.48 -17.57 -2.33
N GLY A 137 -2.86 -18.61 -2.90
CA GLY A 137 -2.09 -18.53 -4.14
C GLY A 137 -0.64 -18.09 -3.93
N LEU A 138 -0.16 -17.13 -4.72
CA LEU A 138 1.23 -16.64 -4.67
C LEU A 138 1.42 -15.46 -3.71
N SER A 139 0.32 -14.85 -3.24
CA SER A 139 0.33 -13.77 -2.25
C SER A 139 0.24 -14.38 -0.85
N ASN A 140 1.04 -13.89 0.09
CA ASN A 140 0.96 -14.20 1.52
C ASN A 140 0.16 -13.15 2.30
N ARG A 141 -0.65 -12.34 1.60
CA ARG A 141 -1.44 -11.25 2.19
C ARG A 141 -2.78 -11.07 1.48
N ILE A 142 -3.74 -10.53 2.21
CA ILE A 142 -4.99 -9.95 1.69
C ILE A 142 -4.92 -8.42 1.81
N GLY A 143 -5.46 -7.68 0.82
CA GLY A 143 -5.34 -6.22 0.76
C GLY A 143 -4.37 -5.70 -0.30
N THR A 144 -3.89 -4.46 -0.09
CA THR A 144 -3.01 -3.75 -1.02
C THR A 144 -1.54 -3.84 -0.62
N PRO A 145 -0.60 -3.42 -1.48
CA PRO A 145 0.80 -3.33 -1.09
C PRO A 145 1.12 -2.43 0.10
N VAL A 146 0.28 -1.42 0.34
CA VAL A 146 0.49 -0.46 1.44
C VAL A 146 -0.31 -0.84 2.68
N PHE A 147 -1.46 -1.49 2.51
CA PHE A 147 -2.40 -1.74 3.60
C PHE A 147 -3.01 -3.13 3.49
N HIS A 148 -2.66 -4.03 4.42
CA HIS A 148 -2.90 -5.47 4.29
C HIS A 148 -2.84 -6.23 5.63
N GLU A 149 -3.12 -7.54 5.56
CA GLU A 149 -3.13 -8.51 6.66
C GLU A 149 -2.47 -9.83 6.20
N HIS A 150 -1.83 -10.56 7.12
CA HIS A 150 -0.97 -11.73 6.85
C HIS A 150 -1.46 -13.08 7.44
N ASN A 151 -2.73 -13.21 7.79
CA ASN A 151 -3.31 -14.23 8.66
C ASN A 151 -2.68 -14.28 10.06
N ASP A 152 -2.53 -13.12 10.68
CA ASP A 152 -1.95 -12.92 12.00
C ASP A 152 -2.73 -11.95 12.89
N ASP A 153 -4.00 -11.68 12.52
CA ASP A 153 -4.90 -10.77 13.25
C ASP A 153 -4.32 -9.34 13.38
N ARG A 154 -3.54 -8.93 12.37
CA ARG A 154 -2.80 -7.67 12.39
C ARG A 154 -2.98 -6.89 11.11
N VAL A 155 -3.30 -5.62 11.26
CA VAL A 155 -3.28 -4.68 10.16
C VAL A 155 -1.87 -4.11 9.98
N HIS A 156 -1.36 -4.18 8.76
CA HIS A 156 -0.06 -3.69 8.35
C HIS A 156 -0.20 -2.47 7.46
N VAL A 157 0.45 -1.36 7.85
CA VAL A 157 0.66 -0.18 6.99
C VAL A 157 2.13 -0.11 6.60
N GLU A 158 2.44 -0.44 5.35
CA GLU A 158 3.80 -0.53 4.83
C GLU A 158 4.01 0.30 3.56
N GLY A 159 4.64 1.45 3.69
CA GLY A 159 4.92 2.34 2.55
C GLY A 159 4.55 3.78 2.82
N VAL A 160 4.33 4.56 1.76
CA VAL A 160 4.06 6.00 1.88
C VAL A 160 2.55 6.21 1.95
N VAL A 161 2.06 6.84 3.02
CA VAL A 161 0.64 7.17 3.20
C VAL A 161 0.41 8.59 2.72
N MET A 162 -0.43 8.72 1.69
CA MET A 162 -0.71 10.02 1.08
C MET A 162 -1.65 10.84 1.96
N GLU A 163 -2.75 10.24 2.40
CA GLU A 163 -3.73 10.84 3.31
C GLU A 163 -4.12 9.82 4.40
N GLY A 164 -4.41 10.28 5.61
CA GLY A 164 -4.73 9.40 6.75
C GLY A 164 -5.97 8.52 6.51
N LYS A 165 -6.95 9.02 5.76
CA LYS A 165 -8.14 8.25 5.35
C LYS A 165 -7.82 7.05 4.45
N ASP A 166 -6.63 7.02 3.83
CA ASP A 166 -6.21 5.88 3.00
C ASP A 166 -5.80 4.66 3.86
N VAL A 167 -5.68 4.85 5.19
CA VAL A 167 -5.27 3.84 6.16
C VAL A 167 -6.19 3.80 7.39
N ASP A 168 -7.45 4.22 7.24
CA ASP A 168 -8.49 4.05 8.25
C ASP A 168 -9.15 2.65 8.21
N MET A 169 -9.89 2.28 9.25
CA MET A 169 -10.54 0.97 9.34
C MET A 169 -11.56 0.72 8.22
N HIS A 170 -12.29 1.74 7.78
CA HIS A 170 -13.21 1.66 6.65
C HIS A 170 -12.45 1.22 5.39
N THR A 171 -11.33 1.88 5.11
CA THR A 171 -10.46 1.56 3.99
C THR A 171 -9.81 0.19 4.16
N PHE A 172 -9.43 -0.22 5.37
CA PHE A 172 -8.88 -1.55 5.65
C PHE A 172 -9.87 -2.63 5.20
N PHE A 173 -11.09 -2.58 5.72
CA PHE A 173 -12.12 -3.57 5.38
C PHE A 173 -12.43 -3.55 3.88
N ARG A 174 -12.47 -2.37 3.25
CA ARG A 174 -12.64 -2.25 1.80
C ARG A 174 -11.53 -2.95 1.01
N VAL A 175 -10.26 -2.77 1.39
CA VAL A 175 -9.15 -3.35 0.63
C VAL A 175 -8.99 -4.85 0.82
N VAL A 176 -9.39 -5.40 1.96
CA VAL A 176 -9.44 -6.85 2.19
C VAL A 176 -10.69 -7.50 1.61
N GLY A 177 -11.51 -6.77 0.84
CA GLY A 177 -12.69 -7.32 0.14
C GLY A 177 -13.99 -7.29 0.94
N GLY A 178 -13.98 -6.64 2.10
CA GLY A 178 -15.14 -6.38 2.94
C GLY A 178 -15.67 -4.95 2.82
N GLU A 179 -16.51 -4.57 3.78
CA GLU A 179 -17.06 -3.23 3.98
C GLU A 179 -17.29 -3.02 5.48
N LEU A 180 -16.94 -1.84 5.99
CA LEU A 180 -17.24 -1.43 7.36
C LEU A 180 -17.99 -0.11 7.33
N SER A 181 -19.12 -0.05 8.03
CA SER A 181 -19.77 1.20 8.40
C SER A 181 -20.27 1.17 9.84
N HIS A 182 -20.81 2.28 10.35
CA HIS A 182 -21.56 2.31 11.62
C HIS A 182 -22.75 1.34 11.67
N GLU A 183 -23.32 0.98 10.51
CA GLU A 183 -24.56 0.21 10.42
C GLU A 183 -24.38 -1.26 10.04
N HIS A 184 -23.27 -1.59 9.39
CA HIS A 184 -23.01 -2.95 8.90
C HIS A 184 -21.53 -3.29 8.80
N LEU A 185 -21.25 -4.58 8.95
CA LEU A 185 -19.95 -5.17 8.69
C LEU A 185 -20.13 -6.27 7.65
N LYS A 186 -19.28 -6.28 6.64
CA LYS A 186 -19.19 -7.33 5.64
C LYS A 186 -17.75 -7.76 5.51
N ILE A 187 -17.46 -9.04 5.68
CA ILE A 187 -16.09 -9.55 5.63
C ILE A 187 -16.02 -10.88 4.91
N PRO A 188 -14.96 -11.11 4.10
CA PRO A 188 -14.66 -12.44 3.60
C PRO A 188 -14.06 -13.29 4.71
N THR A 189 -14.50 -14.53 4.80
CA THR A 189 -13.95 -15.57 5.68
C THR A 189 -13.70 -16.83 4.86
N ASP A 190 -12.97 -17.79 5.41
CA ASP A 190 -12.81 -19.10 4.75
C ASP A 190 -14.14 -19.84 4.53
N GLY A 191 -15.17 -19.54 5.33
CA GLY A 191 -16.53 -20.06 5.20
C GLY A 191 -17.40 -19.31 4.18
N GLY A 192 -16.88 -18.26 3.53
CA GLY A 192 -17.60 -17.36 2.64
C GLY A 192 -17.81 -15.97 3.24
N MET A 193 -18.63 -15.16 2.57
CA MET A 193 -18.94 -13.82 3.04
C MET A 193 -19.85 -13.86 4.26
N ILE A 194 -19.44 -13.16 5.32
CA ILE A 194 -20.30 -12.83 6.45
C ILE A 194 -20.75 -11.38 6.28
N GLU A 195 -22.04 -11.15 6.48
CA GLU A 195 -22.65 -9.82 6.49
C GLU A 195 -23.50 -9.70 7.74
N ILE A 196 -23.32 -8.60 8.46
CA ILE A 196 -23.94 -8.35 9.76
C ILE A 196 -24.48 -6.93 9.74
N ARG A 197 -25.70 -6.73 10.25
CA ARG A 197 -26.38 -5.43 10.27
C ARG A 197 -26.96 -5.12 11.65
N ASN A 198 -26.90 -3.86 12.03
CA ASN A 198 -27.53 -3.38 13.27
C ASN A 198 -29.01 -3.79 13.33
N GLY A 199 -29.44 -4.27 14.50
CA GLY A 199 -30.80 -4.75 14.74
C GLY A 199 -31.02 -6.24 14.47
N GLU A 200 -30.05 -6.95 13.87
CA GLU A 200 -30.06 -8.42 13.87
C GLU A 200 -29.92 -8.95 15.31
N LEU A 201 -30.34 -10.21 15.53
CA LEU A 201 -30.46 -10.76 16.88
C LEU A 201 -29.23 -11.59 17.27
N CYS A 202 -28.63 -11.29 18.42
CA CYS A 202 -27.71 -12.18 19.13
C CYS A 202 -28.43 -12.77 20.34
N GLY A 203 -28.62 -14.10 20.38
CA GLY A 203 -29.29 -14.76 21.51
C GLY A 203 -30.73 -14.27 21.76
N GLY A 204 -31.41 -13.80 20.72
CA GLY A 204 -32.76 -13.25 20.80
C GLY A 204 -32.84 -11.77 21.23
N GLN A 205 -31.72 -11.09 21.44
CA GLN A 205 -31.66 -9.66 21.73
C GLN A 205 -31.13 -8.88 20.51
N PRO A 206 -31.65 -7.68 20.21
CA PRO A 206 -31.07 -6.82 19.19
C PRO A 206 -29.60 -6.51 19.47
N ALA A 207 -28.76 -6.67 18.46
CA ALA A 207 -27.34 -6.41 18.53
C ALA A 207 -26.97 -5.18 17.68
N LYS A 208 -25.83 -4.58 18.04
CA LYS A 208 -25.22 -3.43 17.38
C LYS A 208 -23.74 -3.69 17.14
N LEU A 209 -23.25 -3.16 16.04
CA LEU A 209 -21.83 -3.07 15.72
C LEU A 209 -21.18 -1.96 16.54
N GLN A 210 -20.07 -2.28 17.20
CA GLN A 210 -19.37 -1.41 18.13
C GLN A 210 -17.86 -1.60 17.96
N GLY A 211 -17.10 -0.51 18.09
CA GLY A 211 -15.64 -0.56 18.11
C GLY A 211 -15.08 -0.21 19.48
N PHE A 212 -14.07 -0.95 19.91
CA PHE A 212 -13.32 -0.70 21.14
C PHE A 212 -11.84 -0.63 20.82
N LEU A 213 -11.15 0.27 21.50
CA LEU A 213 -9.73 0.51 21.34
C LEU A 213 -9.01 0.27 22.65
N TYR A 214 -7.93 -0.48 22.60
CA TYR A 214 -6.92 -0.53 23.64
C TYR A 214 -5.67 0.20 23.16
N ARG A 215 -5.22 1.19 23.93
CA ARG A 215 -4.03 1.99 23.62
C ARG A 215 -3.11 2.18 24.81
N VAL A 216 -1.81 2.24 24.54
CA VAL A 216 -0.79 2.54 25.56
C VAL A 216 -0.72 4.06 25.81
N LYS A 217 -0.81 4.47 27.08
CA LYS A 217 -0.73 5.86 27.55
C LYS A 217 0.68 6.42 27.60
N ASN A 218 1.67 5.56 27.84
CA ASN A 218 3.08 5.91 27.99
C ASN A 218 3.94 5.14 26.97
N PRO A 219 3.73 5.35 25.67
CA PRO A 219 4.38 4.57 24.62
C PRO A 219 5.91 4.75 24.58
N ASP A 220 6.42 5.86 25.12
CA ASP A 220 7.85 6.18 25.15
C ASP A 220 8.63 5.42 26.24
N ASP A 221 7.94 4.82 27.22
CA ASP A 221 8.59 4.06 28.28
C ASP A 221 9.04 2.69 27.76
N VAL A 222 10.26 2.28 28.10
CA VAL A 222 10.77 0.95 27.74
C VAL A 222 10.40 0.00 28.87
N LYS A 223 9.25 -0.68 28.72
CA LYS A 223 8.62 -1.63 29.67
C LYS A 223 7.80 -0.94 30.77
N GLN A 224 6.81 -1.65 31.31
CA GLN A 224 5.77 -1.13 32.23
C GLN A 224 4.79 -0.18 31.54
N TRP A 225 4.38 -0.56 30.33
CA TRP A 225 3.32 0.15 29.64
C TRP A 225 2.03 0.11 30.43
N LYS A 226 1.32 1.23 30.41
CA LYS A 226 -0.02 1.41 30.95
C LYS A 226 -0.98 1.58 29.81
N PHE A 227 -1.99 0.73 29.71
CA PHE A 227 -3.02 0.88 28.68
C PHE A 227 -4.37 1.28 29.27
N GLU A 228 -5.21 1.81 28.41
CA GLU A 228 -6.63 2.03 28.69
C GLU A 228 -7.49 1.48 27.57
N GLN A 229 -8.74 1.22 27.91
CA GLN A 229 -9.80 0.91 26.97
C GLN A 229 -10.70 2.13 26.70
N GLU A 230 -11.02 2.35 25.43
CA GLU A 230 -11.93 3.39 24.96
C GLU A 230 -12.97 2.76 24.02
N LYS A 231 -14.24 3.17 24.11
CA LYS A 231 -15.26 2.86 23.11
C LYS A 231 -15.18 3.93 22.02
N LEU A 232 -15.06 3.50 20.76
CA LEU A 232 -14.92 4.39 19.63
C LEU A 232 -16.30 4.76 19.07
N ASP A 233 -16.64 6.05 19.11
CA ASP A 233 -17.86 6.57 18.47
C ASP A 233 -17.76 6.53 16.93
N ASP A 234 -16.55 6.70 16.40
CA ASP A 234 -16.25 6.73 14.96
C ASP A 234 -15.20 5.65 14.60
N PHE A 235 -15.55 4.39 14.86
CA PHE A 235 -14.64 3.27 14.67
C PHE A 235 -14.32 2.98 13.20
N GLU A 236 -15.21 3.34 12.27
CA GLU A 236 -14.97 3.16 10.83
C GLU A 236 -13.86 4.08 10.32
N ASN A 237 -13.77 5.32 10.82
CA ASN A 237 -12.75 6.28 10.38
C ASN A 237 -11.52 6.28 11.30
N TYR A 238 -11.38 5.29 12.18
CA TYR A 238 -10.23 5.18 13.08
C TYR A 238 -8.94 4.94 12.29
N ILE A 239 -7.92 5.75 12.57
CA ILE A 239 -6.56 5.59 12.04
C ILE A 239 -5.67 5.08 13.18
N MET A 240 -4.98 3.97 12.93
CA MET A 240 -4.11 3.33 13.92
C MET A 240 -2.89 4.15 14.31
N ALA A 241 -2.41 3.93 15.52
CA ALA A 241 -1.20 4.54 16.04
C ALA A 241 0.05 4.12 15.24
N PRO A 242 1.01 5.04 15.03
CA PRO A 242 2.12 4.85 14.09
C PRO A 242 3.29 4.03 14.69
N TYR A 243 3.02 2.84 15.23
CA TYR A 243 4.02 1.99 15.90
C TYR A 243 4.26 0.68 15.15
N THR A 244 5.52 0.25 15.09
CA THR A 244 5.93 -1.03 14.44
C THR A 244 5.77 -2.24 15.36
N ASN A 245 5.62 -2.06 16.66
CA ASN A 245 5.45 -3.16 17.62
C ASN A 245 4.11 -3.01 18.33
N ILE A 246 3.51 -4.12 18.72
CA ILE A 246 2.26 -4.16 19.48
C ILE A 246 2.48 -4.97 20.76
N PRO A 247 2.34 -4.33 21.94
CA PRO A 247 2.30 -2.88 22.16
C PRO A 247 3.63 -2.18 21.79
N PRO A 248 3.70 -0.83 21.67
CA PRO A 248 2.67 0.16 22.01
C PRO A 248 1.63 0.45 20.93
N GLY A 249 1.69 -0.24 19.77
CA GLY A 249 0.63 -0.21 18.77
C GLY A 249 -0.73 -0.58 19.34
N ASP A 250 -1.77 -0.22 18.61
CA ASP A 250 -3.15 -0.37 19.06
C ASP A 250 -3.62 -1.83 19.03
N CYS A 251 -4.63 -2.12 19.84
CA CYS A 251 -5.48 -3.29 19.70
C CYS A 251 -6.93 -2.82 19.49
N ILE A 252 -7.51 -3.19 18.35
CA ILE A 252 -8.85 -2.76 17.94
C ILE A 252 -9.79 -3.96 18.00
N VAL A 253 -10.90 -3.85 18.72
CA VAL A 253 -11.93 -4.90 18.77
C VAL A 253 -13.20 -4.38 18.11
N ILE A 254 -13.61 -5.03 17.03
CA ILE A 254 -14.91 -4.79 16.38
C ILE A 254 -15.87 -5.89 16.83
N GLU A 255 -16.97 -5.51 17.47
CA GLU A 255 -17.90 -6.45 18.06
C GLU A 255 -19.33 -6.19 17.60
N PHE A 256 -19.99 -7.26 17.16
CA PHE A 256 -21.43 -7.30 16.98
C PHE A 256 -22.10 -8.05 18.13
N GLY A 257 -22.85 -7.34 18.95
CA GLY A 257 -23.48 -7.89 20.15
C GLY A 257 -24.39 -6.88 20.87
N PRO A 258 -24.88 -7.20 22.07
CA PRO A 258 -25.60 -6.24 22.89
C PRO A 258 -24.80 -4.95 23.09
N GLU A 259 -25.51 -3.82 23.08
CA GLU A 259 -24.88 -2.51 23.30
C GLU A 259 -24.22 -2.44 24.69
N LYS A 260 -22.95 -2.04 24.73
CA LYS A 260 -22.15 -2.00 25.96
C LYS A 260 -21.06 -0.93 25.88
N GLU A 261 -20.56 -0.53 27.05
CA GLU A 261 -19.56 0.53 27.19
C GLU A 261 -18.12 0.01 27.19
N LYS A 262 -17.94 -1.30 27.44
CA LYS A 262 -16.64 -1.97 27.43
C LYS A 262 -16.79 -3.36 26.82
N THR A 263 -15.75 -3.83 26.16
CA THR A 263 -15.55 -5.23 25.79
C THR A 263 -14.62 -5.95 26.77
N GLU A 264 -14.86 -7.23 26.93
CA GLU A 264 -14.05 -8.21 27.64
C GLU A 264 -12.99 -8.87 26.73
N HIS A 265 -13.09 -8.64 25.42
CA HIS A 265 -12.16 -9.19 24.44
C HIS A 265 -10.86 -8.38 24.41
N LEU A 266 -9.73 -9.06 24.22
CA LEU A 266 -8.42 -8.42 24.20
C LEU A 266 -7.50 -9.15 23.23
N CYS A 267 -6.87 -8.40 22.31
CA CYS A 267 -5.96 -8.95 21.31
C CYS A 267 -4.83 -9.78 21.93
N SER A 268 -4.40 -10.80 21.20
CA SER A 268 -3.38 -11.77 21.66
C SER A 268 -2.07 -11.10 22.13
N SER A 269 -1.53 -10.10 21.41
CA SER A 269 -0.27 -9.45 21.79
C SER A 269 -0.37 -8.66 23.09
N TYR A 270 -1.50 -8.00 23.34
CA TYR A 270 -1.77 -7.31 24.61
C TYR A 270 -1.84 -8.31 25.76
N ARG A 271 -2.58 -9.42 25.57
CA ARG A 271 -2.71 -10.49 26.56
C ARG A 271 -1.35 -11.08 26.95
N VAL A 272 -0.53 -11.43 25.95
CA VAL A 272 0.84 -11.95 26.17
C VAL A 272 1.71 -10.94 26.90
N SER A 273 1.60 -9.65 26.58
CA SER A 273 2.37 -8.58 27.24
C SER A 273 1.95 -8.38 28.70
N MET A 274 0.67 -8.56 29.02
CA MET A 274 0.18 -8.56 30.41
C MET A 274 0.70 -9.76 31.20
N GLU A 275 0.67 -10.96 30.61
CA GLU A 275 1.20 -12.18 31.24
C GLU A 275 2.69 -12.09 31.55
N LYS A 276 3.45 -11.40 30.70
CA LYS A 276 4.88 -11.10 30.93
C LYS A 276 5.13 -10.00 31.97
N GLY A 277 4.09 -9.28 32.42
CA GLY A 277 4.21 -8.12 33.29
C GLY A 277 4.81 -6.88 32.61
N GLU A 278 4.83 -6.85 31.28
CA GLU A 278 5.35 -5.73 30.47
C GLU A 278 4.26 -4.65 30.27
N LEU A 279 3.00 -5.06 30.35
CA LEU A 279 1.81 -4.24 30.19
C LEU A 279 0.90 -4.36 31.42
N SER A 280 0.32 -3.25 31.86
CA SER A 280 -0.63 -3.18 32.99
C SER A 280 -1.71 -2.14 32.70
N GLY A 281 -2.88 -2.23 33.32
CA GLY A 281 -3.97 -1.29 33.05
C GLY A 281 -5.31 -2.00 32.84
N GLY A 282 -6.27 -1.25 32.29
CA GLY A 282 -7.66 -1.68 32.09
C GLY A 282 -8.64 -0.52 32.12
#